data_AF-A0A3E2N3Q9-F1
#
_entry.id   AF-A0A3E2N3Q9-F1
#
_cell.length_a   1.000
_cell.length_b   1.000
_cell.length_c   1.000
_cell.angle_alpha   90.00
_cell.angle_beta   90.00
_cell.angle_gamma   90.00
#
_symmetry.space_group_name_H-M   'P 1'
#
loop_
_entity.id
_entity.type
_entity.pdbx_description
1 polymer ?
#
loop_
_entity_poly.entity_id
_entity_poly.type
_entity_poly.pdbx_seq_one_letter_code
_entity_poly.pdbx_strand_id
1 'polypeptide(L)'
;MTIENAQINRYLNHMGVKHSNSGYRFLISAIKLKAEHGHKIGYVEIYNNIAREYGISSYNRVERAIRYAIASFGATNKEFIARAVDDIIYGYKSQSP
;
A
#
# COMPACT_ATOMS: atom_id res chain seq x y z
N MET A 1 -4.61 -9.35 10.59
CA MET A 1 -5.93 -8.72 10.87
C MET A 1 -6.53 -8.33 9.54
N THR A 2 -7.84 -8.44 9.36
CA THR A 2 -8.48 -8.08 8.09
C THR A 2 -8.79 -6.58 8.08
N ILE A 3 -8.26 -5.87 7.09
CA ILE A 3 -8.61 -4.47 6.83
C ILE A 3 -9.52 -4.42 5.61
N GLU A 4 -10.63 -3.70 5.70
CA GLU A 4 -11.57 -3.53 4.60
C GLU A 4 -11.05 -2.52 3.56
N ASN A 5 -11.35 -2.76 2.29
CA ASN A 5 -10.96 -1.86 1.20
C ASN A 5 -11.44 -0.42 1.43
N ALA A 6 -12.60 -0.24 2.08
CA ALA A 6 -13.13 1.08 2.43
C ALA A 6 -12.21 1.84 3.42
N GLN A 7 -11.58 1.14 4.36
CA GLN A 7 -10.63 1.75 5.30
C GLN A 7 -9.36 2.19 4.58
N ILE A 8 -8.83 1.33 3.70
CA ILE A 8 -7.64 1.64 2.90
C ILE A 8 -7.90 2.82 1.96
N ASN A 9 -9.06 2.83 1.29
CA ASN A 9 -9.46 3.94 0.43
C ASN A 9 -9.54 5.27 1.20
N ARG A 10 -10.15 5.28 2.39
CA ARG A 10 -10.19 6.48 3.23
C ARG A 10 -8.79 6.96 3.61
N TYR A 11 -7.90 6.05 3.98
CA TYR A 11 -6.51 6.37 4.29
C TYR A 11 -5.78 7.00 3.10
N LEU A 12 -5.82 6.34 1.93
CA LEU A 12 -5.15 6.83 0.73
C LEU A 12 -5.72 8.18 0.24
N ASN A 13 -7.03 8.39 0.39
CA ASN A 13 -7.69 9.68 0.13
C ASN A 13 -7.20 10.77 1.08
N HIS A 14 -7.14 10.47 2.37
CA HIS A 14 -6.66 11.40 3.39
C HIS A 14 -5.21 11.80 3.13
N MET A 15 -4.37 10.83 2.74
CA MET A 15 -2.98 11.08 2.34
C MET A 15 -2.87 11.84 1.00
N GLY A 16 -3.95 11.99 0.22
CA GLY A 16 -3.91 12.68 -1.07
C GLY A 16 -3.33 11.86 -2.22
N VAL A 17 -3.34 10.53 -2.13
CA VAL A 17 -2.91 9.66 -3.24
C VAL A 17 -3.95 9.73 -4.37
N LYS A 18 -3.50 10.05 -5.58
CA LYS A 18 -4.39 10.24 -6.74
C LYS A 18 -4.97 8.91 -7.24
N HIS A 19 -6.30 8.83 -7.33
CA HIS A 19 -7.04 7.67 -7.88
C HIS A 19 -6.71 7.36 -9.33
N SER A 20 -6.33 8.37 -10.11
CA SER A 20 -5.99 8.22 -11.53
C SER A 20 -4.69 7.43 -11.75
N ASN A 21 -3.89 7.21 -10.70
CA ASN A 21 -2.65 6.46 -10.79
C ASN A 21 -2.92 4.96 -10.64
N SER A 22 -2.40 4.13 -11.55
CA SER A 22 -2.50 2.67 -11.45
C SER A 22 -1.92 2.12 -10.14
N GLY A 23 -0.90 2.80 -9.58
CA GLY A 23 -0.34 2.48 -8.28
C GLY A 23 -1.31 2.60 -7.11
N TYR A 24 -2.40 3.39 -7.25
CA TYR A 24 -3.44 3.49 -6.23
C TYR A 24 -4.11 2.13 -5.98
N ARG A 25 -4.49 1.41 -7.03
CA ARG A 25 -5.08 0.07 -6.91
C ARG A 25 -4.10 -0.94 -6.33
N PHE A 26 -2.83 -0.86 -6.73
CA PHE A 26 -1.79 -1.74 -6.18
C PHE A 26 -1.50 -1.47 -4.70
N LEU A 27 -1.59 -0.21 -4.25
CA LEU A 27 -1.48 0.13 -2.83
C LEU A 27 -2.59 -0.52 -2.01
N ILE A 28 -3.83 -0.55 -2.51
CA ILE A 28 -4.93 -1.24 -1.81
C ILE A 28 -4.58 -2.71 -1.60
N SER A 29 -4.24 -3.43 -2.67
CA SER A 29 -3.88 -4.86 -2.57
C SER A 29 -2.65 -5.07 -1.69
N ALA A 30 -1.65 -4.19 -1.77
CA ALA A 30 -0.42 -4.31 -1.00
C ALA A 30 -0.64 -4.11 0.51
N ILE A 31 -1.41 -3.09 0.89
CA ILE A 31 -1.77 -2.81 2.29
C ILE A 31 -2.61 -3.96 2.85
N LYS A 32 -3.57 -4.46 2.07
CA LYS A 32 -4.41 -5.59 2.47
C LYS A 32 -3.59 -6.87 2.71
N LEU A 33 -2.76 -7.27 1.74
CA LEU A 33 -1.87 -8.43 1.87
C LEU A 33 -0.92 -8.28 3.06
N LYS A 34 -0.38 -7.07 3.29
CA LYS A 34 0.50 -6.82 4.42
C LYS A 34 -0.23 -6.95 5.76
N ALA A 35 -1.46 -6.46 5.87
CA ALA A 35 -2.27 -6.57 7.08
C ALA A 35 -2.72 -8.01 7.39
N GLU A 36 -3.01 -8.79 6.34
CA GLU A 36 -3.42 -10.19 6.45
C GLU A 36 -2.27 -11.09 6.93
N HIS A 37 -1.08 -10.93 6.34
CA HIS A 37 0.05 -11.83 6.58
C HIS A 37 1.11 -11.28 7.56
N GLY A 38 1.10 -9.97 7.83
CA GLY A 38 2.05 -9.33 8.75
C GLY A 38 3.50 -9.53 8.30
N HIS A 39 4.37 -9.96 9.22
CA HIS A 39 5.78 -10.23 8.95
C HIS A 39 6.04 -11.50 8.12
N LYS A 40 5.03 -12.37 7.93
CA LYS A 40 5.18 -13.65 7.23
C LYS A 40 5.32 -13.51 5.72
N ILE A 41 4.98 -12.34 5.16
CA ILE A 41 5.07 -12.05 3.73
C ILE A 41 6.15 -11.00 3.45
N GLY A 42 7.00 -11.29 2.46
CA GLY A 42 7.99 -10.33 1.95
C GLY A 42 7.40 -9.34 0.94
N TYR A 43 8.00 -8.16 0.80
CA TYR A 43 7.51 -7.15 -0.16
C TYR A 43 7.61 -7.60 -1.63
N VAL A 44 8.65 -8.35 -1.98
CA VAL A 44 8.76 -8.95 -3.33
C VAL A 44 7.61 -9.92 -3.59
N GLU A 45 7.22 -10.70 -2.58
CA GLU A 45 6.08 -11.62 -2.68
C GLU A 45 4.75 -10.88 -2.80
N ILE A 46 4.55 -9.80 -2.03
CA ILE A 46 3.40 -8.89 -2.18
C ILE A 46 3.31 -8.40 -3.63
N TYR A 47 4.41 -7.88 -4.20
CA TYR A 47 4.40 -7.38 -5.57
C TYR A 47 4.17 -8.47 -6.61
N ASN A 48 4.68 -9.69 -6.39
CA ASN A 48 4.40 -10.85 -7.24
C ASN A 48 2.93 -11.26 -7.18
N ASN A 49 2.31 -11.25 -6.00
CA ASN A 49 0.88 -11.56 -5.85
C ASN A 49 0.01 -10.55 -6.60
N ILE A 50 0.30 -9.27 -6.46
CA ILE A 50 -0.39 -8.20 -7.19
C ILE A 50 -0.14 -8.34 -8.70
N ALA A 51 1.09 -8.62 -9.12
CA ALA A 51 1.38 -8.81 -10.54
C ALA A 51 0.55 -9.94 -11.14
N ARG A 52 0.41 -11.07 -10.43
CA ARG A 52 -0.46 -12.19 -10.85
C ARG A 52 -1.94 -11.81 -10.86
N GLU A 53 -2.42 -11.15 -9.80
CA GLU A 53 -3.81 -10.71 -9.66
C GLU A 53 -4.24 -9.80 -10.83
N TYR A 54 -3.35 -8.90 -11.26
CA TYR A 54 -3.63 -7.91 -12.31
C TYR A 54 -3.12 -8.31 -13.70
N GLY A 55 -2.62 -9.54 -13.89
CA GLY A 55 -2.11 -10.01 -15.19
C GLY A 55 -0.87 -9.26 -15.69
N ILE A 56 -0.04 -8.73 -14.80
CA ILE A 56 1.16 -7.96 -15.10
C ILE A 56 2.37 -8.89 -15.18
N SER A 57 3.13 -8.79 -16.27
CA SER A 57 4.25 -9.70 -16.56
C SER A 57 5.46 -9.60 -15.61
N SER A 58 5.57 -8.54 -14.80
CA SER A 58 6.71 -8.35 -13.91
C SER A 58 6.34 -7.57 -12.65
N TYR A 59 6.71 -8.09 -11.48
CA TYR A 59 6.53 -7.42 -10.20
C TYR A 59 7.25 -6.07 -10.11
N ASN A 60 8.34 -5.87 -10.88
CA ASN A 60 9.05 -4.59 -10.96
C ASN A 60 8.16 -3.46 -11.48
N ARG A 61 7.17 -3.76 -12.34
CA ARG A 61 6.20 -2.77 -12.83
C ARG A 61 5.23 -2.35 -11.72
N VAL A 62 4.81 -3.30 -10.88
CA VAL A 62 3.98 -3.03 -9.70
C VAL A 62 4.75 -2.16 -8.71
N GLU A 63 6.00 -2.53 -8.38
CA GLU A 63 6.85 -1.77 -7.47
C GLU A 63 7.03 -0.31 -7.95
N ARG A 64 7.32 -0.13 -9.24
CA ARG A 64 7.49 1.20 -9.85
C ARG A 64 6.21 2.02 -9.84
N ALA A 65 5.07 1.40 -10.15
CA ALA A 65 3.77 2.09 -10.13
C ALA A 65 3.41 2.55 -8.70
N ILE A 66 3.63 1.70 -7.70
CA ILE A 66 3.46 2.09 -6.29
C ILE A 66 4.42 3.24 -5.94
N ARG A 67 5.71 3.12 -6.27
CA ARG A 67 6.71 4.16 -6.00
C ARG A 67 6.32 5.50 -6.62
N TYR A 68 5.83 5.48 -7.85
CA TYR A 68 5.38 6.68 -8.55
C TYR A 68 4.14 7.28 -7.88
N ALA A 69 3.20 6.46 -7.39
CA ALA A 69 2.02 6.94 -6.67
C ALA A 69 2.34 7.63 -5.34
N ILE A 70 3.45 7.26 -4.70
CA ILE A 70 3.84 7.80 -3.39
C ILE A 70 5.08 8.70 -3.41
N ALA A 71 5.61 9.03 -4.58
CA ALA A 71 6.90 9.71 -4.70
C ALA A 71 6.97 11.04 -3.93
N SER A 72 5.86 11.78 -3.87
CA SER A 72 5.76 13.07 -3.17
C SER A 72 5.82 12.96 -1.64
N PHE A 73 5.64 11.77 -1.07
CA PHE A 73 5.63 11.58 0.39
C PHE A 73 7.03 11.35 0.98
N GLY A 74 8.07 11.24 0.16
CA GLY A 74 9.44 10.99 0.64
C GLY A 74 9.63 9.64 1.35
N ALA A 75 8.68 8.72 1.21
CA ALA A 75 8.71 7.40 1.85
C ALA A 75 9.08 6.31 0.84
N THR A 76 9.71 5.24 1.32
CA THR A 76 9.86 4.02 0.53
C THR A 76 8.51 3.29 0.47
N ASN A 77 8.31 2.45 -0.55
CA ASN A 77 7.10 1.61 -0.64
C ASN A 77 6.88 0.80 0.64
N LYS A 78 7.94 0.20 1.19
CA LYS A 78 7.89 -0.60 2.41
C LYS A 78 7.42 0.24 3.60
N GLU A 79 8.02 1.41 3.79
CA GLU A 79 7.70 2.30 4.89
C GLU A 79 6.26 2.79 4.79
N PHE A 80 5.84 3.23 3.59
CA PHE A 80 4.48 3.72 3.37
C PHE A 80 3.43 2.63 3.62
N ILE A 81 3.64 1.41 3.11
CA ILE A 81 2.70 0.30 3.29
C ILE A 81 2.63 -0.12 4.76
N ALA A 82 3.77 -0.25 5.44
CA ALA A 82 3.80 -0.60 6.86
C ALA A 82 3.07 0.44 7.71
N ARG A 83 3.40 1.72 7.50
CA ARG A 83 2.75 2.83 8.21
C ARG A 83 1.25 2.88 7.94
N ALA A 84 0.81 2.66 6.71
CA ALA A 84 -0.61 2.60 6.39
C ALA A 84 -1.33 1.48 7.16
N VAL A 85 -0.72 0.30 7.27
CA VAL A 85 -1.29 -0.80 8.08
C VAL A 85 -1.37 -0.40 9.55
N ASP A 86 -0.30 0.16 10.12
CA ASP A 86 -0.25 0.57 11.52
C ASP A 86 -1.28 1.67 11.82
N ASP A 87 -1.34 2.71 10.98
CA ASP A 87 -2.26 3.85 11.13
C ASP A 87 -3.72 3.41 11.04
N ILE A 88 -4.04 2.47 10.15
CA ILE A 88 -5.42 1.97 9.99
C ILE A 88 -5.84 1.08 11.17
N ILE A 89 -4.93 0.25 11.69
CA ILE A 89 -5.24 -0.69 12.78
C ILE A 89 -5.24 0.00 14.14
N TYR A 90 -4.24 0.82 14.43
CA TYR A 90 -4.00 1.40 15.75
C TYR A 90 -4.49 2.85 15.87
N GLY A 91 -4.89 3.45 14.75
CA GLY A 91 -5.31 4.84 14.67
C GLY A 91 -4.11 5.78 14.54
N TYR A 92 -4.25 6.76 13.65
CA TYR A 92 -3.30 7.85 13.46
C TYR A 92 -3.21 8.67 14.76
N LYS A 93 -2.14 8.49 15.56
CA LYS A 93 -1.75 9.50 16.54
C LYS A 93 -1.03 10.60 15.78
N SER A 94 -1.75 11.68 15.47
CA SER A 94 -1.13 12.94 15.09
C SER A 94 -0.10 13.28 16.16
N GLN A 95 1.19 13.14 15.84
CA GLN A 95 2.19 13.94 16.52
C GLN A 95 1.98 15.36 16.01
N SER A 96 1.09 16.10 16.68
CA SER A 96 1.15 17.55 16.66
C SER A 96 2.38 17.95 17.49
N PRO A 97 3.32 18.75 16.96
CA PRO A 97 4.13 19.59 17.81
C PRO A 97 3.26 20.64 18.53
#